data_AF-A0A326GDN6-F1
#
_entry.id   AF-A0A326GDN6-F1
#
_cell.length_a   1.000
_cell.length_b   1.000
_cell.length_c   1.000
_cell.angle_alpha   90.00
_cell.angle_beta   90.00
_cell.angle_gamma   90.00
#
_symmetry.space_group_name_H-M   'P 1'
#
loop_
_entity.id
_entity.type
_entity.pdbx_description
1 polymer ?
#
loop_
_entity_poly.entity_id
_entity_poly.type
_entity_poly.pdbx_seq_one_letter_code
_entity_poly.pdbx_strand_id
1 'polypeptide(L)'
;MRSRSNAKQLHRAFWYWWTNDPSLSKTSGGHGRSRADWSRRFRNRLELGFFSRPNGDGQTRDVNAAGQLRMTASGNASTTLRFGSGPPVNTPRWSLPEPVRTCWALLSAALLAFIVRITINPASEMLDHFLYISSAVTCGLAWLFARSLFRQGDELREIWPVVLVASLFCLVMLSAYTDRSLLFGINLVDPSLALGSSAILVLTLLEPLSGLRRELARTERRFRWLFFAGYGSILFAGVILRKAGDVSKWFDSHQEHIHVTCAVAALVAATFAVRYRIGQAAISSRQRISEGRDNANSSEQLANRLWDVLAKEQLYLDPDLRVASLCRRLDVPSYKISRVISSHLGFANFSRLINSLRLEAARTRLADPDRASDSVMTIAFDCGFASIGPFNRAFKERFGITPRAYRAKHIEASEGE
;
A
#
# COMPACT_ATOMS: atom_id res chain seq x y z
N MET A 1 -8.86 29.93 50.47
CA MET A 1 -9.73 30.02 49.28
C MET A 1 -9.22 30.96 48.15
N ARG A 2 -8.21 31.82 48.35
CA ARG A 2 -7.68 32.73 47.31
C ARG A 2 -6.77 32.10 46.22
N SER A 3 -6.12 30.96 46.49
CA SER A 3 -5.14 30.33 45.57
C SER A 3 -5.75 29.69 44.29
N ARG A 4 -6.96 29.13 44.34
CA ARG A 4 -7.64 28.54 43.16
C ARG A 4 -8.18 29.57 42.16
N SER A 5 -8.37 30.83 42.60
CA SER A 5 -8.87 31.92 41.75
C SER A 5 -7.77 32.48 40.85
N ASN A 6 -6.58 32.76 41.42
CA ASN A 6 -5.43 33.26 40.67
C ASN A 6 -4.90 32.24 39.65
N ALA A 7 -4.91 30.95 39.97
CA ALA A 7 -4.53 29.90 39.03
C ALA A 7 -5.43 29.84 37.78
N LYS A 8 -6.74 30.14 37.92
CA LYS A 8 -7.67 30.22 36.77
C LYS A 8 -7.48 31.50 35.95
N GLN A 9 -7.09 32.62 36.57
CA GLN A 9 -6.79 33.89 35.91
C GLN A 9 -5.45 33.87 35.16
N LEU A 10 -4.38 33.39 35.79
CA LEU A 10 -3.07 33.18 35.15
C LEU A 10 -3.14 32.14 34.04
N HIS A 11 -3.97 31.10 34.19
CA HIS A 11 -4.20 30.14 33.11
C HIS A 11 -5.01 30.75 31.95
N ARG A 12 -6.00 31.61 32.23
CA ARG A 12 -6.69 32.38 31.18
C ARG A 12 -5.75 33.37 30.51
N ALA A 13 -4.84 34.03 31.24
CA ALA A 13 -3.83 34.92 30.69
C ALA A 13 -2.74 34.18 29.91
N PHE A 14 -2.30 33.00 30.36
CA PHE A 14 -1.42 32.09 29.64
C PHE A 14 -2.08 31.63 28.33
N TRP A 15 -3.35 31.21 28.40
CA TRP A 15 -4.12 30.91 27.19
C TRP A 15 -4.25 32.15 26.31
N TYR A 16 -4.60 33.32 26.85
CA TYR A 16 -4.80 34.55 26.07
C TYR A 16 -3.50 35.02 25.39
N TRP A 17 -2.39 35.11 26.14
CA TRP A 17 -1.04 35.44 25.66
C TRP A 17 -0.55 34.42 24.61
N TRP A 18 -0.73 33.12 24.87
CA TRP A 18 -0.39 32.05 23.93
C TRP A 18 -1.20 32.13 22.63
N THR A 19 -2.46 32.58 22.71
CA THR A 19 -3.36 32.75 21.56
C THR A 19 -3.20 34.07 20.78
N ASN A 20 -2.60 35.13 21.37
CA ASN A 20 -2.57 36.49 20.82
C ASN A 20 -1.15 37.13 20.74
N ASP A 21 -0.08 36.34 20.60
CA ASP A 21 1.28 36.87 20.38
C ASP A 21 1.32 37.84 19.15
N PRO A 22 1.69 39.13 19.34
CA PRO A 22 1.65 40.15 18.29
C PRO A 22 2.62 39.92 17.12
N SER A 23 3.65 39.08 17.30
CA SER A 23 4.67 38.78 16.27
C SER A 23 4.11 38.12 15.01
N LEU A 24 2.86 37.62 15.03
CA LEU A 24 2.18 36.98 13.90
C LEU A 24 0.95 37.76 13.41
N SER A 25 0.77 39.02 13.84
CA SER A 25 -0.42 39.83 13.53
C SER A 25 -0.46 40.44 12.11
N LYS A 26 0.55 40.19 11.26
CA LYS A 26 0.63 40.75 9.89
C LYS A 26 0.30 39.73 8.79
N THR A 27 -0.81 38.99 8.91
CA THR A 27 -1.47 38.42 7.71
C THR A 27 -2.99 38.44 7.87
N SER A 28 -3.57 39.50 7.30
CA SER A 28 -4.93 39.69 6.77
C SER A 28 -6.15 38.98 7.39
N GLY A 29 -7.17 39.81 7.66
CA GLY A 29 -8.56 39.53 7.30
C GLY A 29 -9.38 38.81 8.37
N GLY A 30 -10.08 39.58 9.20
CA GLY A 30 -11.02 39.04 10.18
C GLY A 30 -12.19 38.33 9.50
N HIS A 31 -12.48 37.10 9.93
CA HIS A 31 -13.78 36.41 9.95
C HIS A 31 -13.70 35.35 11.07
N GLY A 32 -14.82 35.07 11.75
CA GLY A 32 -14.91 34.37 13.04
C GLY A 32 -14.05 33.10 13.20
N ARG A 33 -13.22 33.08 14.26
CA ARG A 33 -12.26 32.00 14.57
C ARG A 33 -12.96 30.73 15.07
N SER A 34 -13.11 29.74 14.19
CA SER A 34 -13.63 28.40 14.51
C SER A 34 -12.66 27.58 15.38
N ARG A 35 -13.20 26.75 16.29
CA ARG A 35 -12.46 25.78 17.15
C ARG A 35 -11.47 24.89 16.40
N ALA A 36 -11.68 24.63 15.10
CA ALA A 36 -10.81 23.81 14.25
C ALA A 36 -9.47 24.47 13.88
N ASP A 37 -9.38 25.81 13.91
CA ASP A 37 -8.14 26.54 13.62
C ASP A 37 -7.13 26.44 14.78
N TRP A 38 -7.61 26.15 15.99
CA TRP A 38 -6.80 26.09 17.21
C TRP A 38 -5.98 24.80 17.33
N SER A 39 -6.56 23.63 17.05
CA SER A 39 -5.84 22.35 17.09
C SER A 39 -4.76 22.29 16.01
N ARG A 40 -4.97 22.93 14.87
CA ARG A 40 -3.99 23.06 13.77
C ARG A 40 -2.81 23.96 14.15
N ARG A 41 -3.05 25.12 14.78
CA ARG A 41 -1.99 26.03 15.25
C ARG A 41 -1.15 25.43 16.39
N PHE A 42 -1.78 24.69 17.29
CA PHE A 42 -1.09 23.96 18.36
C PHE A 42 -0.23 22.80 17.81
N ARG A 43 -0.77 22.04 16.83
CA ARG A 43 -0.04 21.00 16.08
C ARG A 43 1.21 21.59 15.42
N ASN A 44 1.07 22.74 14.74
CA ASN A 44 2.21 23.43 14.11
C ASN A 44 3.26 23.94 15.12
N ARG A 45 2.87 24.47 16.29
CA ARG A 45 3.85 24.87 17.34
C ARG A 45 4.56 23.69 17.98
N LEU A 46 3.85 22.57 18.20
CA LEU A 46 4.47 21.34 18.67
C LEU A 46 5.42 20.78 17.63
N GLU A 47 5.07 20.76 16.35
CA GLU A 47 5.96 20.34 15.25
C GLU A 47 7.18 21.25 15.12
N LEU A 48 7.03 22.58 15.20
CA LEU A 48 8.14 23.54 15.18
C LEU A 48 9.08 23.39 16.40
N GLY A 49 8.54 23.04 17.57
CA GLY A 49 9.31 22.73 18.77
C GLY A 49 9.90 21.31 18.82
N PHE A 50 9.29 20.33 18.14
CA PHE A 50 9.74 18.93 18.11
C PHE A 50 10.80 18.67 17.03
N PHE A 51 10.74 19.37 15.90
CA PHE A 51 11.74 19.23 14.83
C PHE A 51 13.02 20.04 15.06
N SER A 52 13.04 20.94 16.04
CA SER A 52 14.25 21.70 16.41
C SER A 52 15.07 20.93 17.45
N ARG A 53 15.75 19.86 17.02
CA ARG A 53 16.99 19.46 17.69
C ARG A 53 18.08 20.43 17.24
N PRO A 54 18.79 21.14 18.14
CA PRO A 54 20.08 21.69 17.75
C PRO A 54 21.02 20.49 17.62
N ASN A 55 21.24 20.03 16.38
CA ASN A 55 22.41 19.22 16.10
C ASN A 55 23.61 20.17 16.16
N GLY A 56 24.64 19.81 16.91
CA GLY A 56 25.83 20.62 17.16
C GLY A 56 26.74 20.84 15.95
N ASP A 57 26.23 20.73 14.72
CA ASP A 57 26.96 21.03 13.49
C ASP A 57 26.03 21.85 12.57
N GLY A 58 26.44 23.07 12.25
CA GLY A 58 25.64 24.08 11.54
C GLY A 58 25.27 23.70 10.11
N GLN A 59 24.21 22.90 9.93
CA GLN A 59 23.53 22.70 8.66
C GLN A 59 22.01 22.79 8.84
N THR A 60 21.41 23.82 8.24
CA THR A 60 19.95 24.02 8.13
C THR A 60 19.37 23.02 7.12
N ARG A 61 18.31 22.32 7.51
CA ARG A 61 17.50 21.49 6.60
C ARG A 61 16.23 22.24 6.24
N ASP A 62 16.19 22.80 5.04
CA ASP A 62 14.95 23.32 4.46
C ASP A 62 14.11 22.16 3.90
N VAL A 63 12.88 22.04 4.39
CA VAL A 63 11.88 21.09 3.91
C VAL A 63 11.00 21.81 2.90
N ASN A 64 11.14 21.49 1.61
CA ASN A 64 10.24 22.01 0.59
C ASN A 64 8.90 21.24 0.59
N ALA A 65 7.82 21.92 0.17
CA ALA A 65 6.40 21.56 0.29
C ALA A 65 5.94 20.25 -0.41
N ALA A 66 6.86 19.38 -0.83
CA ALA A 66 6.58 18.10 -1.50
C ALA A 66 7.18 16.86 -0.79
N GLY A 67 7.77 17.01 0.41
CA GLY A 67 8.17 15.85 1.24
C GLY A 67 9.22 14.92 0.61
N GLN A 68 10.15 15.46 -0.18
CA GLN A 68 11.28 14.70 -0.73
C GLN A 68 12.60 15.14 -0.08
N LEU A 69 13.27 14.20 0.58
CA LEU A 69 14.63 14.36 1.10
C LEU A 69 15.64 14.10 -0.04
N ARG A 70 16.34 15.14 -0.51
CA ARG A 70 17.56 14.97 -1.32
C ARG A 70 18.77 15.12 -0.40
N MET A 71 19.50 14.03 -0.17
CA MET A 71 20.88 14.08 0.32
C MET A 71 21.80 14.08 -0.90
N THR A 72 22.58 15.14 -1.08
CA THR A 72 23.78 15.11 -1.93
C THR A 72 24.97 15.01 -0.99
N ALA A 73 25.60 13.84 -0.90
CA ALA A 73 26.91 13.68 -0.29
C ALA A 73 27.77 12.80 -1.19
N SER A 74 28.93 13.39 -1.52
CA SER A 74 30.06 12.83 -2.23
C SER A 74 30.66 11.62 -1.50
N GLY A 75 31.14 10.64 -2.26
CA GLY A 75 32.29 9.82 -1.86
C GLY A 75 32.01 8.48 -1.18
N ASN A 76 32.07 7.42 -2.00
CA ASN A 76 32.53 6.06 -1.73
C ASN A 76 31.80 5.11 -0.76
N ALA A 77 31.60 3.89 -1.30
CA ALA A 77 31.21 2.62 -0.68
C ALA A 77 29.73 2.44 -0.29
N SER A 78 28.91 2.05 -1.26
CA SER A 78 27.49 1.70 -1.10
C SER A 78 27.26 0.18 -1.05
N THR A 79 27.27 -0.40 0.17
CA THR A 79 26.55 -1.65 0.45
C THR A 79 25.07 -1.30 0.65
N THR A 80 24.24 -1.53 -0.36
CA THR A 80 22.81 -1.22 -0.31
C THR A 80 22.02 -2.41 0.24
N LEU A 81 21.72 -2.38 1.54
CA LEU A 81 20.61 -3.13 2.12
C LEU A 81 19.30 -2.55 1.54
N ARG A 82 18.73 -3.23 0.53
CA ARG A 82 17.41 -2.90 -0.03
C ARG A 82 16.33 -3.18 1.02
N PHE A 83 15.96 -2.17 1.80
CA PHE A 83 14.61 -2.11 2.36
C PHE A 83 13.64 -2.01 1.19
N GLY A 84 12.76 -3.01 1.07
CA GLY A 84 11.76 -3.10 0.01
C GLY A 84 10.94 -1.83 -0.08
N SER A 85 11.25 -0.99 -1.07
CA SER A 85 10.39 0.07 -1.51
C SER A 85 9.10 -0.58 -2.02
N GLY A 86 7.99 -0.29 -1.36
CA GLY A 86 6.68 -0.51 -1.95
C GLY A 86 6.63 0.14 -3.33
N PRO A 87 5.82 -0.39 -4.28
CA PRO A 87 5.87 0.04 -5.66
C PRO A 87 5.65 1.56 -5.78
N PRO A 88 6.35 2.23 -6.72
CA PRO A 88 6.32 3.67 -6.87
C PRO A 88 4.89 4.18 -7.08
N VAL A 89 4.58 5.32 -6.46
CA VAL A 89 3.24 5.95 -6.37
C VAL A 89 2.64 6.37 -7.73
N ASN A 90 3.37 6.23 -8.85
CA ASN A 90 3.00 6.78 -10.16
C ASN A 90 2.68 5.78 -11.28
N THR A 91 2.61 4.47 -11.03
CA THR A 91 1.99 3.57 -12.02
C THR A 91 0.47 3.71 -11.93
N PRO A 92 -0.28 3.88 -13.04
CA PRO A 92 -1.74 3.87 -12.99
C PRO A 92 -2.18 2.58 -12.30
N ARG A 93 -2.76 2.70 -11.09
CA ARG A 93 -3.06 1.57 -10.17
C ARG A 93 -4.12 0.58 -10.71
N TRP A 94 -4.53 0.75 -11.96
CA TRP A 94 -5.48 -0.08 -12.70
C TRP A 94 -4.80 -0.85 -13.85
N SER A 95 -3.48 -0.72 -14.01
CA SER A 95 -2.74 -1.53 -14.97
C SER A 95 -2.64 -2.97 -14.45
N LEU A 96 -2.99 -3.91 -15.32
CA LEU A 96 -2.72 -5.32 -15.10
C LEU A 96 -1.22 -5.53 -14.83
N PRO A 97 -0.85 -6.56 -14.06
CA PRO A 97 0.55 -6.98 -13.98
C PRO A 97 1.12 -7.13 -15.40
N GLU A 98 2.32 -6.58 -15.63
CA GLU A 98 3.08 -6.72 -16.89
C GLU A 98 3.06 -8.16 -17.48
N PRO A 99 3.19 -9.25 -16.68
CA PRO A 99 3.12 -10.61 -17.23
C PRO A 99 1.75 -10.96 -17.85
N VAL A 100 0.64 -10.43 -17.32
CA VAL A 100 -0.70 -10.73 -17.86
C VAL A 100 -0.89 -10.03 -19.20
N ARG A 101 -0.43 -8.79 -19.33
CA ARG A 101 -0.51 -8.01 -20.57
C ARG A 101 0.31 -8.64 -21.69
N THR A 102 1.55 -9.02 -21.37
CA THR A 102 2.46 -9.65 -22.34
C THR A 102 1.91 -11.00 -22.80
N CYS A 103 1.47 -11.87 -21.88
CA CYS A 103 0.87 -13.15 -22.24
C CYS A 103 -0.42 -12.98 -23.07
N TRP A 104 -1.29 -12.03 -22.70
CA TRP A 104 -2.50 -11.76 -23.46
C TRP A 104 -2.22 -11.24 -24.88
N ALA A 105 -1.26 -10.32 -25.04
CA ALA A 105 -0.88 -9.79 -26.34
C ALA A 105 -0.29 -10.88 -27.25
N LEU A 106 0.61 -11.72 -26.70
CA LEU A 106 1.21 -12.85 -27.42
C LEU A 106 0.16 -13.89 -27.82
N LEU A 107 -0.73 -14.28 -26.89
CA LEU A 107 -1.81 -15.22 -27.19
C LEU A 107 -2.76 -14.68 -28.27
N SER A 108 -3.12 -13.40 -28.18
CA SER A 108 -4.01 -12.77 -29.17
C SER A 108 -3.37 -12.71 -30.55
N ALA A 109 -2.08 -12.40 -30.62
CA ALA A 109 -1.31 -12.41 -31.88
C ALA A 109 -1.23 -13.81 -32.48
N ALA A 110 -0.96 -14.84 -31.67
CA ALA A 110 -0.91 -16.23 -32.12
C ALA A 110 -2.27 -16.73 -32.65
N LEU A 111 -3.36 -16.42 -31.93
CA LEU A 111 -4.73 -16.75 -32.37
C LEU A 111 -5.10 -16.01 -33.66
N LEU A 112 -4.72 -14.75 -33.80
CA LEU A 112 -4.97 -13.98 -35.01
C LEU A 112 -4.20 -14.57 -36.21
N ALA A 113 -2.91 -14.91 -36.02
CA ALA A 113 -2.10 -15.56 -37.05
C ALA A 113 -2.71 -16.90 -37.49
N PHE A 114 -3.24 -17.69 -36.55
CA PHE A 114 -3.95 -18.94 -36.86
C PHE A 114 -5.21 -18.70 -37.69
N ILE A 115 -6.04 -17.72 -37.31
CA ILE A 115 -7.26 -17.36 -38.05
C ILE A 115 -6.91 -16.89 -39.47
N VAL A 116 -5.95 -15.98 -39.61
CA VAL A 116 -5.48 -15.44 -40.89
C VAL A 116 -4.99 -16.56 -41.82
N ARG A 117 -4.24 -17.52 -41.28
CA ARG A 117 -3.72 -18.64 -42.07
C ARG A 117 -4.82 -19.48 -42.68
N ILE A 118 -5.84 -19.82 -41.88
CA ILE A 118 -6.95 -20.66 -42.33
C ILE A 118 -7.85 -19.91 -43.33
N THR A 119 -8.04 -18.60 -43.14
CA THR A 119 -9.01 -17.85 -43.97
C THR A 119 -8.44 -17.29 -45.27
N ILE A 120 -7.17 -16.86 -45.28
CA ILE A 120 -6.59 -16.11 -46.39
C ILE A 120 -5.82 -17.01 -47.36
N ASN A 121 -5.49 -18.25 -46.97
CA ASN A 121 -4.67 -19.19 -47.75
C ASN A 121 -3.51 -18.49 -48.48
N PRO A 122 -2.44 -18.12 -47.76
CA PRO A 122 -1.44 -17.17 -48.23
C PRO A 122 -0.78 -17.61 -49.55
N ALA A 123 -0.79 -16.72 -50.54
CA ALA A 123 -0.23 -16.97 -51.86
C ALA A 123 1.31 -17.12 -51.88
N SER A 124 2.01 -16.65 -50.83
CA SER A 124 3.46 -16.79 -50.71
C SER A 124 3.84 -17.84 -49.66
N GLU A 125 4.75 -18.73 -50.04
CA GLU A 125 5.26 -19.77 -49.13
C GLU A 125 5.88 -19.17 -47.87
N MET A 126 6.58 -18.04 -47.99
CA MET A 126 7.20 -17.36 -46.85
C MET A 126 6.17 -16.89 -45.81
N LEU A 127 5.00 -16.42 -46.26
CA LEU A 127 3.92 -15.97 -45.38
C LEU A 127 3.22 -17.18 -44.71
N ASP A 128 3.02 -18.29 -45.42
CA ASP A 128 2.47 -19.51 -44.80
C ASP A 128 3.38 -20.03 -43.69
N HIS A 129 4.70 -20.08 -43.92
CA HIS A 129 5.66 -20.50 -42.92
C HIS A 129 5.64 -19.59 -41.68
N PHE A 130 5.61 -18.27 -41.86
CA PHE A 130 5.54 -17.33 -40.73
C PHE A 130 4.27 -17.51 -39.89
N LEU A 131 3.12 -17.71 -40.55
CA LEU A 131 1.84 -17.92 -39.87
C LEU A 131 1.77 -19.30 -39.19
N TYR A 132 2.36 -20.34 -39.80
CA TYR A 132 2.51 -21.67 -39.20
C TYR A 132 3.29 -21.57 -37.88
N ILE A 133 4.47 -20.95 -37.90
CA ILE A 133 5.32 -20.79 -36.72
C ILE A 133 4.60 -20.01 -35.62
N SER A 134 3.95 -18.90 -35.98
CA SER A 134 3.25 -18.04 -35.03
C SER A 134 2.06 -18.74 -34.36
N SER A 135 1.35 -19.61 -35.09
CA SER A 135 0.21 -20.37 -34.55
C SER A 135 0.62 -21.61 -33.74
N ALA A 136 1.81 -22.18 -33.99
CA ALA A 136 2.31 -23.34 -33.27
C ALA A 136 2.46 -23.13 -31.75
N VAL A 137 2.65 -21.88 -31.30
CA VAL A 137 2.85 -21.54 -29.87
C VAL A 137 1.54 -21.40 -29.09
N THR A 138 0.38 -21.45 -29.75
CA THR A 138 -0.91 -21.04 -29.18
C THR A 138 -1.27 -21.80 -27.89
N CYS A 139 -1.05 -23.11 -27.84
CA CYS A 139 -1.36 -23.93 -26.67
C CYS A 139 -0.48 -23.56 -25.46
N GLY A 140 0.82 -23.35 -25.69
CA GLY A 140 1.77 -22.92 -24.67
C GLY A 140 1.47 -21.52 -24.13
N LEU A 141 1.13 -20.59 -25.03
CA LEU A 141 0.73 -19.22 -24.66
C LEU A 141 -0.61 -19.20 -23.91
N ALA A 142 -1.56 -20.07 -24.26
CA ALA A 142 -2.84 -20.19 -23.56
C ALA A 142 -2.64 -20.64 -22.11
N TRP A 143 -1.72 -21.58 -21.87
CA TRP A 143 -1.36 -21.99 -20.53
C TRP A 143 -0.65 -20.89 -19.74
N LEU A 144 0.35 -20.21 -20.32
CA LEU A 144 1.02 -19.08 -19.66
C LEU A 144 0.04 -17.95 -19.34
N PHE A 145 -0.91 -17.67 -20.23
CA PHE A 145 -1.98 -16.71 -19.99
C PHE A 145 -2.87 -17.16 -18.82
N ALA A 146 -3.37 -18.39 -18.81
CA ALA A 146 -4.18 -18.91 -17.69
C ALA A 146 -3.40 -18.87 -16.36
N ARG A 147 -2.12 -19.23 -16.38
CA ARG A 147 -1.22 -19.14 -15.23
C ARG A 147 -1.10 -17.70 -14.74
N SER A 148 -0.88 -16.75 -15.65
CA SER A 148 -0.83 -15.32 -15.35
C SER A 148 -2.12 -14.76 -14.77
N LEU A 149 -3.27 -15.35 -15.15
CA LEU A 149 -4.60 -14.91 -14.77
C LEU A 149 -5.02 -15.39 -13.37
N PHE A 150 -4.55 -16.57 -12.95
CA PHE A 150 -5.00 -17.23 -11.73
C PHE A 150 -3.97 -17.28 -10.60
N ARG A 151 -2.68 -17.20 -10.91
CA ARG A 151 -1.61 -17.12 -9.90
C ARG A 151 -1.25 -15.67 -9.61
N GLN A 152 -0.83 -15.37 -8.38
CA GLN A 152 -0.45 -14.03 -7.93
C GLN A 152 0.92 -14.07 -7.24
N GLY A 153 1.67 -12.97 -7.33
CA GLY A 153 2.90 -12.79 -6.55
C GLY A 153 4.09 -13.61 -7.04
N ASP A 154 4.79 -14.29 -6.13
CA ASP A 154 6.07 -14.96 -6.39
C ASP A 154 5.95 -16.19 -7.30
N GLU A 155 4.78 -16.85 -7.36
CA GLU A 155 4.52 -17.99 -8.28
C GLU A 155 4.53 -17.61 -9.77
N LEU A 156 4.43 -16.30 -10.08
CA LEU A 156 4.56 -15.75 -11.43
C LEU A 156 6.01 -15.44 -11.83
N ARG A 157 6.93 -15.35 -10.86
CA ARG A 157 8.35 -15.06 -11.12
C ARG A 157 9.16 -16.30 -11.47
N GLU A 158 8.56 -17.48 -11.33
CA GLU A 158 9.16 -18.74 -11.74
C GLU A 158 9.42 -18.74 -13.26
N ILE A 159 10.67 -18.98 -13.64
CA ILE A 159 11.11 -18.96 -15.05
C ILE A 159 10.80 -20.30 -15.76
N TRP A 160 10.67 -21.40 -15.00
CA TRP A 160 10.47 -22.75 -15.55
C TRP A 160 9.26 -22.91 -16.50
N PRO A 161 8.09 -22.25 -16.30
CA PRO A 161 6.96 -22.36 -17.22
C PRO A 161 7.28 -21.80 -18.61
N VAL A 162 8.04 -20.69 -18.65
CA VAL A 162 8.47 -20.05 -19.89
C VAL A 162 9.48 -20.93 -20.61
N VAL A 163 10.42 -21.52 -19.87
CA VAL A 163 11.41 -22.48 -20.41
C VAL A 163 10.72 -23.72 -20.98
N LEU A 164 9.70 -24.25 -20.29
CA LEU A 164 8.93 -25.41 -20.77
C LEU A 164 8.23 -25.09 -22.11
N VAL A 165 7.53 -23.96 -22.19
CA VAL A 165 6.84 -23.56 -23.44
C VAL A 165 7.84 -23.28 -24.56
N ALA A 166 8.97 -22.62 -24.27
CA ALA A 166 10.01 -22.38 -25.25
C ALA A 166 10.66 -23.69 -25.75
N SER A 167 10.89 -24.65 -24.86
CA SER A 167 11.42 -25.97 -25.19
C SER A 167 10.47 -26.75 -26.10
N LEU A 168 9.17 -26.76 -25.77
CA LEU A 168 8.16 -27.42 -26.60
C LEU A 168 8.03 -26.76 -27.98
N PHE A 169 8.09 -25.43 -28.03
CA PHE A 169 8.10 -24.71 -29.31
C PHE A 169 9.34 -25.05 -30.15
N CYS A 170 10.52 -25.07 -29.53
CA CYS A 170 11.76 -25.46 -30.21
C CYS A 170 11.67 -26.89 -30.78
N LEU A 171 11.03 -27.81 -30.04
CA LEU A 171 10.83 -29.18 -30.49
C LEU A 171 9.84 -29.28 -31.67
N VAL A 172 8.77 -28.47 -31.67
CA VAL A 172 7.85 -28.36 -32.82
C VAL A 172 8.57 -27.80 -34.04
N MET A 173 9.42 -26.78 -33.87
CA MET A 173 10.22 -26.21 -34.96
C MET A 173 11.23 -27.22 -35.49
N LEU A 174 11.95 -27.92 -34.62
CA LEU A 174 12.89 -28.97 -35.03
C LEU A 174 12.17 -30.05 -35.84
N SER A 175 10.99 -30.49 -35.41
CA SER A 175 10.17 -31.46 -36.14
C SER A 175 9.68 -30.95 -37.50
N ALA A 176 9.42 -29.64 -37.63
CA ALA A 176 8.93 -29.05 -38.88
C ALA A 176 10.02 -28.89 -39.95
N TYR A 177 11.28 -28.72 -39.54
CA TYR A 177 12.40 -28.43 -40.44
C TYR A 177 13.40 -29.58 -40.61
N THR A 178 13.27 -30.66 -39.85
CA THR A 178 14.16 -31.83 -39.98
C THR A 178 13.62 -32.78 -41.05
N ASP A 179 14.49 -33.14 -41.99
CA ASP A 179 14.15 -34.07 -43.06
C ASP A 179 13.82 -35.46 -42.49
N ARG A 180 12.64 -36.00 -42.84
CA ARG A 180 12.10 -37.26 -42.25
C ARG A 180 13.02 -38.46 -42.49
N SER A 181 13.90 -38.36 -43.48
CA SER A 181 14.90 -39.36 -43.86
C SER A 181 16.11 -39.41 -42.91
N LEU A 182 16.41 -38.32 -42.20
CA LEU A 182 17.58 -38.17 -41.32
C LEU A 182 17.29 -38.61 -39.87
N LEU A 183 16.01 -38.58 -39.47
CA LEU A 183 15.53 -39.13 -38.21
C LEU A 183 15.33 -40.65 -38.36
N PHE A 184 16.44 -41.40 -38.38
CA PHE A 184 16.49 -42.86 -38.37
C PHE A 184 15.34 -43.49 -37.54
N GLY A 185 14.35 -44.09 -38.20
CA GLY A 185 13.44 -45.12 -37.66
C GLY A 185 12.58 -44.79 -36.43
N ILE A 186 12.68 -43.60 -35.83
CA ILE A 186 11.99 -43.25 -34.59
C ILE A 186 10.78 -42.37 -34.95
N ASN A 187 9.67 -42.99 -35.32
CA ASN A 187 8.36 -42.35 -35.50
C ASN A 187 7.76 -41.79 -34.18
N LEU A 188 8.57 -41.53 -33.15
CA LEU A 188 8.12 -41.10 -31.83
C LEU A 188 8.00 -39.57 -31.69
N VAL A 189 8.54 -38.78 -32.63
CA VAL A 189 8.53 -37.32 -32.54
C VAL A 189 7.11 -36.75 -32.62
N ASP A 190 6.34 -37.09 -33.66
CA ASP A 190 4.96 -36.59 -33.82
C ASP A 190 4.02 -37.01 -32.67
N PRO A 191 4.02 -38.29 -32.22
CA PRO A 191 3.25 -38.69 -31.04
C PRO A 191 3.67 -37.95 -29.77
N SER A 192 4.98 -37.75 -29.54
CA SER A 192 5.48 -37.06 -28.35
C SER A 192 5.07 -35.58 -28.32
N LEU A 193 5.06 -34.92 -29.47
CA LEU A 193 4.58 -33.54 -29.63
C LEU A 193 3.07 -33.42 -29.45
N ALA A 194 2.30 -34.35 -30.00
CA ALA A 194 0.86 -34.41 -29.80
C ALA A 194 0.50 -34.64 -28.32
N LEU A 195 1.24 -35.51 -27.63
CA LEU A 195 1.09 -35.74 -26.19
C LEU A 195 1.46 -34.49 -25.37
N GLY A 196 2.58 -33.83 -25.70
CA GLY A 196 3.03 -32.62 -25.00
C GLY A 196 2.05 -31.45 -25.15
N SER A 197 1.58 -31.19 -26.36
CA SER A 197 0.56 -30.15 -26.63
C SER A 197 -0.77 -30.44 -25.94
N SER A 198 -1.22 -31.70 -25.97
CA SER A 198 -2.44 -32.13 -25.26
C SER A 198 -2.29 -31.99 -23.74
N ALA A 199 -1.12 -32.32 -23.19
CA ALA A 199 -0.84 -32.16 -21.77
C ALA A 199 -0.92 -30.68 -21.33
N ILE A 200 -0.40 -29.75 -22.14
CA ILE A 200 -0.52 -28.30 -21.86
C ILE A 200 -1.97 -27.83 -21.84
N LEU A 201 -2.82 -28.31 -22.77
CA LEU A 201 -4.24 -27.97 -22.79
C LEU A 201 -4.93 -28.45 -21.50
N VAL A 202 -4.59 -29.66 -21.03
CA VAL A 202 -5.08 -30.17 -19.74
C VAL A 202 -4.56 -29.32 -18.58
N LEU A 203 -3.28 -28.94 -18.57
CA LEU A 203 -2.74 -28.03 -17.55
C LEU A 203 -3.47 -26.69 -17.52
N THR A 204 -3.81 -26.14 -18.69
CA THR A 204 -4.62 -24.91 -18.83
C THR A 204 -6.01 -25.09 -18.23
N LEU A 205 -6.63 -26.26 -18.41
CA LEU A 205 -7.92 -26.61 -17.80
C LEU A 205 -7.83 -26.77 -16.28
N LEU A 206 -6.70 -27.27 -15.75
CA LEU A 206 -6.51 -27.48 -14.32
C LEU A 206 -6.05 -26.23 -13.57
N GLU A 207 -5.50 -25.23 -14.26
CA GLU A 207 -5.01 -23.97 -13.67
C GLU A 207 -6.05 -23.20 -12.82
N PRO A 208 -7.35 -23.12 -13.20
CA PRO A 208 -8.38 -22.54 -12.35
C PRO A 208 -8.58 -23.30 -11.03
N LEU A 209 -8.38 -24.63 -11.05
CA LEU A 209 -8.61 -25.55 -9.93
C LEU A 209 -7.49 -25.52 -8.88
N SER A 210 -6.24 -25.31 -9.31
CA SER A 210 -5.05 -25.37 -8.45
C SER A 210 -5.02 -24.36 -7.30
N GLY A 211 -5.89 -23.34 -7.32
CA GLY A 211 -5.99 -22.28 -6.31
C GLY A 211 -7.32 -22.17 -5.57
N LEU A 212 -8.23 -23.14 -5.66
CA LEU A 212 -9.52 -23.08 -4.95
C LEU A 212 -9.35 -23.26 -3.43
N ARG A 213 -9.24 -22.15 -2.71
CA ARG A 213 -9.39 -22.12 -1.24
C ARG A 213 -10.82 -21.71 -0.85
N ARG A 214 -11.31 -22.23 0.29
CA ARG A 214 -12.65 -21.88 0.82
C ARG A 214 -12.79 -20.38 1.17
N GLU A 215 -11.67 -19.70 1.39
CA GLU A 215 -11.58 -18.27 1.73
C GLU A 215 -11.67 -17.32 0.52
N LEU A 216 -11.68 -17.84 -0.72
CA LEU A 216 -11.84 -16.99 -1.91
C LEU A 216 -13.24 -16.35 -1.95
N ALA A 217 -13.28 -15.06 -2.31
CA ALA A 217 -14.52 -14.32 -2.54
C ALA A 217 -15.43 -15.07 -3.53
N ARG A 218 -16.76 -15.02 -3.31
CA ARG A 218 -17.74 -15.73 -4.17
C ARG A 218 -17.59 -15.38 -5.66
N THR A 219 -17.27 -14.13 -5.96
CA THR A 219 -17.09 -13.61 -7.33
C THR A 219 -15.84 -14.17 -8.02
N GLU A 220 -14.77 -14.43 -7.27
CA GLU A 220 -13.55 -15.08 -7.77
C GLU A 220 -13.80 -16.57 -8.05
N ARG A 221 -14.54 -17.23 -7.16
CA ARG A 221 -14.91 -18.64 -7.30
C ARG A 221 -15.78 -18.86 -8.54
N ARG A 222 -16.80 -18.01 -8.75
CA ARG A 222 -17.65 -18.05 -9.96
C ARG A 222 -16.84 -17.86 -11.23
N PHE A 223 -15.91 -16.91 -11.24
CA PHE A 223 -15.04 -16.67 -12.40
C PHE A 223 -14.18 -17.88 -12.76
N ARG A 224 -13.56 -18.54 -11.76
CA ARG A 224 -12.79 -19.78 -11.96
C ARG A 224 -13.63 -20.91 -12.53
N TRP A 225 -14.83 -21.11 -12.00
CA TRP A 225 -15.77 -22.13 -12.51
C TRP A 225 -16.26 -21.84 -13.92
N LEU A 226 -16.57 -20.58 -14.24
CA LEU A 226 -16.96 -20.18 -15.59
C LEU A 226 -15.83 -20.41 -16.60
N PHE A 227 -14.59 -20.07 -16.24
CA PHE A 227 -13.43 -20.35 -17.09
C PHE A 227 -13.23 -21.86 -17.29
N PHE A 228 -13.26 -22.64 -16.20
CA PHE A 228 -13.14 -24.10 -16.25
C PHE A 228 -14.21 -24.74 -17.13
N ALA A 229 -15.48 -24.40 -16.91
CA ALA A 229 -16.59 -24.95 -17.68
C ALA A 229 -16.56 -24.52 -19.14
N GLY A 230 -16.27 -23.25 -19.42
CA GLY A 230 -16.19 -22.72 -20.79
C GLY A 230 -15.05 -23.34 -21.59
N TYR A 231 -13.84 -23.33 -21.04
CA TYR A 231 -12.67 -23.91 -21.69
C TYR A 231 -12.78 -25.43 -21.81
N GLY A 232 -13.28 -26.11 -20.77
CA GLY A 232 -13.55 -27.55 -20.78
C GLY A 232 -14.59 -27.95 -21.83
N SER A 233 -15.65 -27.15 -22.02
CA SER A 233 -16.65 -27.38 -23.07
C SER A 233 -16.04 -27.29 -24.47
N ILE A 234 -15.17 -26.31 -24.73
CA ILE A 234 -14.45 -26.17 -26.01
C ILE A 234 -13.55 -27.38 -26.28
N LEU A 235 -12.78 -27.84 -25.28
CA LEU A 235 -11.93 -29.03 -25.44
C LEU A 235 -12.74 -30.31 -25.63
N PHE A 236 -13.82 -30.47 -24.87
CA PHE A 236 -14.72 -31.62 -24.98
C PHE A 236 -15.37 -31.69 -26.35
N ALA A 237 -15.83 -30.55 -26.88
CA ALA A 237 -16.36 -30.47 -28.23
C ALA A 237 -15.31 -30.86 -29.28
N GLY A 238 -14.09 -30.32 -29.19
CA GLY A 238 -13.01 -30.65 -30.12
C GLY A 238 -12.58 -32.12 -30.13
N VAL A 239 -12.65 -32.81 -28.98
CA VAL A 239 -12.18 -34.20 -28.84
C VAL A 239 -13.29 -35.23 -29.12
N ILE A 240 -14.50 -35.02 -28.60
CA ILE A 240 -15.58 -36.02 -28.68
C ILE A 240 -16.28 -36.01 -30.03
N LEU A 241 -16.53 -34.84 -30.63
CA LEU A 241 -17.16 -34.80 -31.95
C LEU A 241 -16.34 -35.52 -33.01
N ARG A 242 -15.01 -35.64 -32.81
CA ARG A 242 -14.11 -36.36 -33.71
C ARG A 242 -14.24 -37.89 -33.65
N LYS A 243 -14.86 -38.46 -32.60
CA LYS A 243 -15.02 -39.91 -32.41
C LYS A 243 -16.43 -40.44 -32.71
N ALA A 244 -17.43 -39.57 -32.88
CA ALA A 244 -18.81 -40.00 -33.14
C ALA A 244 -19.00 -40.27 -34.65
N GLY A 245 -19.18 -41.54 -35.04
CA GLY A 245 -19.10 -42.04 -36.42
C GLY A 245 -19.77 -41.18 -37.49
N ASP A 246 -21.08 -40.95 -37.41
CA ASP A 246 -21.80 -40.16 -38.42
C ASP A 246 -21.52 -38.66 -38.33
N VAL A 247 -21.16 -38.17 -37.14
CA VAL A 247 -20.79 -36.77 -36.90
C VAL A 247 -19.38 -36.49 -37.43
N SER A 248 -18.49 -37.48 -37.46
CA SER A 248 -17.10 -37.33 -37.89
C SER A 248 -17.00 -36.87 -39.35
N LYS A 249 -17.81 -37.44 -40.26
CA LYS A 249 -17.83 -37.03 -41.68
C LYS A 249 -18.34 -35.60 -41.87
N TRP A 250 -19.35 -35.21 -41.10
CA TRP A 250 -19.85 -33.83 -41.09
C TRP A 250 -18.80 -32.87 -40.52
N PHE A 251 -18.11 -33.29 -39.46
CA PHE A 251 -17.04 -32.54 -38.80
C PHE A 251 -15.83 -32.37 -39.72
N ASP A 252 -15.44 -33.40 -40.46
CA ASP A 252 -14.37 -33.36 -41.45
C ASP A 252 -14.71 -32.37 -42.57
N SER A 253 -15.98 -32.35 -43.03
CA SER A 253 -16.45 -31.38 -44.02
C SER A 253 -16.51 -29.93 -43.51
N HIS A 254 -16.54 -29.69 -42.20
CA HIS A 254 -16.63 -28.36 -41.60
C HIS A 254 -15.43 -28.02 -40.70
N GLN A 255 -14.34 -28.81 -40.79
CA GLN A 255 -13.23 -28.75 -39.85
C GLN A 255 -12.59 -27.36 -39.77
N GLU A 256 -12.42 -26.71 -40.92
CA GLU A 256 -11.85 -25.36 -41.01
C GLU A 256 -12.72 -24.32 -40.30
N HIS A 257 -14.05 -24.37 -40.52
CA HIS A 257 -14.99 -23.48 -39.87
C HIS A 257 -15.05 -23.70 -38.35
N ILE A 258 -14.91 -24.94 -37.89
CA ILE A 258 -14.94 -25.28 -36.46
C ILE A 258 -13.67 -24.74 -35.78
N HIS A 259 -12.49 -24.91 -36.39
CA HIS A 259 -11.24 -24.38 -35.87
C HIS A 259 -11.24 -22.85 -35.74
N VAL A 260 -11.72 -22.15 -36.77
CA VAL A 260 -11.85 -20.68 -36.74
C VAL A 260 -12.84 -20.25 -35.66
N THR A 261 -13.99 -20.90 -35.55
CA THR A 261 -15.00 -20.60 -34.52
C THR A 261 -14.44 -20.77 -33.11
N CYS A 262 -13.71 -21.86 -32.86
CA CYS A 262 -13.05 -22.11 -31.57
C CYS A 262 -11.96 -21.06 -31.26
N ALA A 263 -11.15 -20.68 -32.25
CA ALA A 263 -10.12 -19.67 -32.08
C ALA A 263 -10.69 -18.28 -31.77
N VAL A 264 -11.78 -17.89 -32.45
CA VAL A 264 -12.52 -16.64 -32.17
C VAL A 264 -13.13 -16.68 -30.78
N ALA A 265 -13.79 -17.78 -30.39
CA ALA A 265 -14.35 -17.94 -29.05
C ALA A 265 -13.27 -17.84 -27.96
N ALA A 266 -12.09 -18.44 -28.17
CA ALA A 266 -10.96 -18.34 -27.25
C ALA A 266 -10.44 -16.89 -27.13
N LEU A 267 -10.35 -16.15 -28.23
CA LEU A 267 -9.92 -14.74 -28.23
C LEU A 267 -10.91 -13.84 -27.47
N VAL A 268 -12.21 -14.04 -27.70
CA VAL A 268 -13.28 -13.31 -26.99
C VAL A 268 -13.25 -13.64 -25.50
N ALA A 269 -13.12 -14.92 -25.14
CA ALA A 269 -13.04 -15.37 -23.75
C ALA A 269 -11.81 -14.79 -23.03
N ALA A 270 -10.63 -14.80 -23.68
CA ALA A 270 -9.40 -14.22 -23.14
C ALA A 270 -9.56 -12.71 -22.90
N THR A 271 -10.13 -11.99 -23.87
CA THR A 271 -10.39 -10.54 -23.76
C THR A 271 -11.39 -10.23 -22.64
N PHE A 272 -12.47 -11.00 -22.54
CA PHE A 272 -13.45 -10.86 -21.47
C PHE A 272 -12.83 -11.11 -20.09
N ALA A 273 -12.02 -12.17 -19.95
CA ALA A 273 -11.31 -12.51 -18.73
C ALA A 273 -10.37 -11.38 -18.26
N VAL A 274 -9.64 -10.77 -19.19
CA VAL A 274 -8.76 -9.61 -18.91
C VAL A 274 -9.57 -8.40 -18.46
N ARG A 275 -10.65 -8.06 -19.17
CA ARG A 275 -11.52 -6.92 -18.79
C ARG A 275 -12.17 -7.11 -17.42
N TYR A 276 -12.61 -8.33 -17.13
CA TYR A 276 -13.18 -8.69 -15.83
C TYR A 276 -12.17 -8.51 -14.69
N ARG A 277 -10.91 -8.92 -14.90
CA ARG A 277 -9.82 -8.72 -13.93
C ARG A 277 -9.50 -7.25 -13.69
N ILE A 278 -9.42 -6.44 -14.75
CA ILE A 278 -9.21 -4.98 -14.63
C ILE A 278 -10.33 -4.36 -13.80
N GLY A 279 -11.59 -4.73 -14.08
CA GLY A 279 -12.76 -4.23 -13.37
C GLY A 279 -12.71 -4.55 -11.87
N GLN A 280 -12.38 -5.78 -11.49
CA GLN A 280 -12.27 -6.16 -10.08
C GLN A 280 -11.12 -5.46 -9.33
N ALA A 281 -9.97 -5.27 -9.99
CA ALA A 281 -8.84 -4.55 -9.40
C ALA A 281 -9.19 -3.06 -9.15
N ALA A 282 -9.92 -2.43 -10.07
CA ALA A 282 -10.40 -1.07 -9.93
C ALA A 282 -11.41 -0.91 -8.78
N ILE A 283 -12.33 -1.87 -8.61
CA ILE A 283 -13.31 -1.86 -7.51
C ILE A 283 -12.60 -2.01 -6.15
N SER A 284 -11.70 -2.98 -6.06
CA SER A 284 -10.97 -3.28 -4.81
C SER A 284 -10.08 -2.11 -4.37
N SER A 285 -9.41 -1.45 -5.32
CA SER A 285 -8.59 -0.26 -5.03
C SER A 285 -9.43 0.94 -4.59
N ARG A 286 -10.58 1.18 -5.24
CA ARG A 286 -11.51 2.24 -4.85
C ARG A 286 -12.06 2.03 -3.44
N GLN A 287 -12.42 0.80 -3.08
CA GLN A 287 -12.91 0.47 -1.75
C GLN A 287 -11.85 0.72 -0.68
N ARG A 288 -10.60 0.27 -0.89
CA ARG A 288 -9.50 0.53 0.06
C ARG A 288 -9.21 2.02 0.26
N ILE A 289 -9.33 2.83 -0.80
CA ILE A 289 -9.15 4.27 -0.71
C ILE A 289 -10.27 4.91 0.12
N SER A 290 -11.54 4.49 -0.09
CA SER A 290 -12.67 4.96 0.70
C SER A 290 -12.50 4.62 2.18
N GLU A 291 -12.26 3.34 2.49
CA GLU A 291 -12.05 2.86 3.86
C GLU A 291 -10.85 3.54 4.54
N GLY A 292 -9.77 3.79 3.79
CA GLY A 292 -8.62 4.54 4.28
C GLY A 292 -8.97 5.99 4.65
N ARG A 293 -9.77 6.66 3.81
CA ARG A 293 -10.23 8.03 4.05
C ARG A 293 -11.17 8.12 5.25
N ASP A 294 -12.10 7.18 5.37
CA ASP A 294 -13.07 7.15 6.48
C ASP A 294 -12.37 6.85 7.82
N ASN A 295 -11.40 5.94 7.81
CA ASN A 295 -10.56 5.66 8.98
C ASN A 295 -9.68 6.86 9.35
N ALA A 296 -9.11 7.57 8.38
CA ALA A 296 -8.32 8.77 8.63
C ALA A 296 -9.16 9.90 9.25
N ASN A 297 -10.35 10.16 8.70
CA ASN A 297 -11.30 11.13 9.23
C ASN A 297 -11.73 10.77 10.66
N SER A 298 -12.05 9.49 10.91
CA SER A 298 -12.43 9.00 12.24
C SER A 298 -11.29 9.12 13.26
N SER A 299 -10.05 8.87 12.83
CA SER A 299 -8.87 8.96 13.68
C SER A 299 -8.51 10.42 13.99
N GLU A 300 -8.70 11.34 13.04
CA GLU A 300 -8.54 12.78 13.27
C GLU A 300 -9.60 13.33 14.23
N GLN A 301 -10.87 12.93 14.08
CA GLN A 301 -11.93 13.29 15.03
C GLN A 301 -11.62 12.78 16.44
N LEU A 302 -11.12 11.55 16.57
CA LEU A 302 -10.69 10.99 17.85
C LEU A 302 -9.49 11.76 18.44
N ALA A 303 -8.53 12.18 17.62
CA ALA A 303 -7.40 13.00 18.06
C ALA A 303 -7.87 14.33 18.66
N ASN A 304 -8.82 15.00 18.00
CA ASN A 304 -9.39 16.25 18.49
C ASN A 304 -10.17 16.06 19.80
N ARG A 305 -10.98 14.99 19.91
CA ARG A 305 -11.70 14.66 21.17
C ARG A 305 -10.74 14.36 22.33
N LEU A 306 -9.66 13.63 22.05
CA LEU A 306 -8.62 13.33 23.05
C LEU A 306 -7.98 14.62 23.55
N TRP A 307 -7.64 15.54 22.66
CA TRP A 307 -7.09 16.84 23.03
C TRP A 307 -8.06 17.69 23.85
N ASP A 308 -9.33 17.77 23.44
CA ASP A 308 -10.34 18.53 24.16
C ASP A 308 -10.48 18.05 25.61
N VAL A 309 -10.47 16.74 25.82
CA VAL A 309 -10.56 16.14 27.16
C VAL A 309 -9.30 16.42 28.00
N LEU A 310 -8.12 16.33 27.40
CA LEU A 310 -6.86 16.63 28.09
C LEU A 310 -6.75 18.13 28.44
N ALA A 311 -7.19 19.02 27.55
CA ALA A 311 -7.04 20.46 27.69
C ALA A 311 -8.09 21.09 28.62
N LYS A 312 -9.38 20.75 28.46
CA LYS A 312 -10.47 21.36 29.24
C LYS A 312 -10.34 21.12 30.73
N GLU A 313 -9.81 19.95 31.10
CA GLU A 313 -9.83 19.48 32.48
C GLU A 313 -8.44 19.38 33.09
N GLN A 314 -7.41 19.76 32.33
CA GLN A 314 -6.01 19.65 32.74
C GLN A 314 -5.67 18.28 33.33
N LEU A 315 -6.26 17.21 32.79
CA LEU A 315 -6.10 15.85 33.32
C LEU A 315 -4.63 15.43 33.39
N TYR A 316 -3.78 16.00 32.53
CA TYR A 316 -2.35 15.75 32.55
C TYR A 316 -1.69 16.16 33.88
N LEU A 317 -2.30 17.01 34.71
CA LEU A 317 -1.80 17.36 36.04
C LEU A 317 -2.10 16.29 37.09
N ASP A 318 -3.05 15.38 36.84
CA ASP A 318 -3.37 14.28 37.74
C ASP A 318 -2.24 13.23 37.70
N PRO A 319 -1.53 12.95 38.81
CA PRO A 319 -0.48 11.94 38.86
C PRO A 319 -0.97 10.53 38.54
N ASP A 320 -2.24 10.21 38.83
CA ASP A 320 -2.86 8.91 38.62
C ASP A 320 -3.49 8.74 37.22
N LEU A 321 -3.29 9.70 36.32
CA LEU A 321 -3.81 9.62 34.96
C LEU A 321 -3.21 8.43 34.20
N ARG A 322 -4.08 7.45 33.90
CA ARG A 322 -3.76 6.26 33.08
C ARG A 322 -4.52 6.29 31.76
N VAL A 323 -3.98 5.59 30.74
CA VAL A 323 -4.65 5.37 29.44
C VAL A 323 -6.05 4.80 29.64
N ALA A 324 -6.23 3.86 30.57
CA ALA A 324 -7.51 3.24 30.87
C ALA A 324 -8.58 4.25 31.34
N SER A 325 -8.19 5.33 32.01
CA SER A 325 -9.12 6.39 32.42
C SER A 325 -9.62 7.19 31.21
N LEU A 326 -8.75 7.45 30.22
CA LEU A 326 -9.14 8.09 28.97
C LEU A 326 -9.96 7.17 28.07
N CYS A 327 -9.66 5.87 28.05
CA CYS A 327 -10.46 4.88 27.32
C CYS A 327 -11.91 4.89 27.78
N ARG A 328 -12.13 4.81 29.10
CA ARG A 328 -13.46 4.86 29.72
C ARG A 328 -14.18 6.17 29.42
N ARG A 329 -13.45 7.29 29.41
CA ARG A 329 -14.04 8.61 29.23
C ARG A 329 -14.41 8.95 27.80
N LEU A 330 -13.61 8.48 26.85
CA LEU A 330 -13.86 8.68 25.42
C LEU A 330 -14.78 7.60 24.83
N ASP A 331 -15.03 6.54 25.60
CA ASP A 331 -15.68 5.29 25.16
C ASP A 331 -14.95 4.68 23.95
N VAL A 332 -13.64 4.51 24.09
CA VAL A 332 -12.76 4.08 23.00
C VAL A 332 -11.74 3.05 23.49
N PRO A 333 -11.51 1.95 22.75
CA PRO A 333 -10.49 0.96 23.07
C PRO A 333 -9.07 1.54 23.10
N SER A 334 -8.23 1.03 24.03
CA SER A 334 -6.86 1.51 24.23
C SER A 334 -6.00 1.49 22.96
N TYR A 335 -6.15 0.48 22.10
CA TYR A 335 -5.36 0.38 20.87
C TYR A 335 -5.64 1.54 19.89
N LYS A 336 -6.89 2.03 19.83
CA LYS A 336 -7.25 3.18 18.98
C LYS A 336 -6.63 4.47 19.52
N ILE A 337 -6.64 4.66 20.84
CA ILE A 337 -5.99 5.81 21.49
C ILE A 337 -4.48 5.77 21.26
N SER A 338 -3.81 4.64 21.51
CA SER A 338 -2.37 4.49 21.26
C SER A 338 -2.01 4.74 19.80
N ARG A 339 -2.81 4.21 18.86
CA ARG A 339 -2.62 4.46 17.44
C ARG A 339 -2.72 5.95 17.13
N VAL A 340 -3.76 6.64 17.59
CA VAL A 340 -3.95 8.08 17.37
C VAL A 340 -2.80 8.90 17.98
N ILE A 341 -2.33 8.57 19.18
CA ILE A 341 -1.19 9.24 19.81
C ILE A 341 0.07 9.12 18.96
N SER A 342 0.35 7.94 18.43
CA SER A 342 1.51 7.71 17.57
C SER A 342 1.38 8.33 16.18
N SER A 343 0.25 8.12 15.49
CA SER A 343 0.09 8.46 14.07
C SER A 343 -0.39 9.89 13.83
N HIS A 344 -1.20 10.46 14.73
CA HIS A 344 -1.75 11.81 14.56
C HIS A 344 -1.12 12.84 15.50
N LEU A 345 -0.59 12.43 16.65
CA LEU A 345 -0.01 13.35 17.63
C LEU A 345 1.53 13.30 17.68
N GLY A 346 2.16 12.33 17.01
CA GLY A 346 3.61 12.23 16.91
C GLY A 346 4.32 11.77 18.18
N PHE A 347 3.59 11.26 19.18
CA PHE A 347 4.19 10.75 20.42
C PHE A 347 4.31 9.22 20.37
N ALA A 348 5.49 8.69 20.72
CA ALA A 348 5.74 7.25 20.72
C ALA A 348 4.77 6.46 21.63
N ASN A 349 4.32 7.07 22.73
CA ASN A 349 3.36 6.46 23.65
C ASN A 349 2.65 7.52 24.49
N PHE A 350 1.64 7.07 25.25
CA PHE A 350 0.84 7.91 26.14
C PHE A 350 1.67 8.63 27.19
N SER A 351 2.63 7.96 27.83
CA SER A 351 3.45 8.56 28.87
C SER A 351 4.29 9.72 28.34
N ARG A 352 4.82 9.61 27.11
CA ARG A 352 5.55 10.70 26.43
C ARG A 352 4.63 11.88 26.14
N LEU A 353 3.40 11.63 25.68
CA LEU A 353 2.38 12.68 25.48
C LEU A 353 2.11 13.44 26.79
N ILE A 354 1.75 12.73 27.88
CA ILE A 354 1.42 13.37 29.15
C ILE A 354 2.62 14.11 29.74
N ASN A 355 3.80 13.49 29.76
CA ASN A 355 5.00 14.15 30.28
C ASN A 355 5.34 15.43 29.51
N SER A 356 5.13 15.45 28.19
CA SER A 356 5.34 16.68 27.40
C SER A 356 4.40 17.81 27.85
N LEU A 357 3.15 17.51 28.15
CA LEU A 357 2.18 18.49 28.65
C LEU A 357 2.54 18.96 30.07
N ARG A 358 2.92 18.03 30.94
CA ARG A 358 3.38 18.34 32.31
C ARG A 358 4.62 19.23 32.32
N LEU A 359 5.59 18.96 31.44
CA LEU A 359 6.80 19.76 31.31
C LEU A 359 6.53 21.18 30.77
N GLU A 360 5.58 21.35 29.85
CA GLU A 360 5.17 22.70 29.42
C GLU A 360 4.53 23.47 30.58
N ALA A 361 3.61 22.83 31.32
CA ALA A 361 2.99 23.47 32.47
C ALA A 361 4.02 23.85 33.55
N ALA A 362 5.02 22.99 33.78
CA ALA A 362 6.12 23.28 34.68
C ALA A 362 6.97 24.45 34.19
N ARG A 363 7.28 24.51 32.89
CA ARG A 363 8.04 25.61 32.28
C ARG A 363 7.36 26.95 32.53
N THR A 364 6.05 27.03 32.29
CA THR A 364 5.26 28.24 32.56
C THR A 364 5.31 28.64 34.04
N ARG A 365 5.09 27.69 34.96
CA ARG A 365 5.09 27.96 36.40
C ARG A 365 6.49 28.34 36.93
N LEU A 366 7.55 27.85 36.31
CA LEU A 366 8.94 28.19 36.68
C LEU A 366 9.34 29.60 36.25
N ALA A 367 8.71 30.14 35.20
CA ALA A 367 8.92 31.50 34.72
C ALA A 367 7.92 32.52 35.30
N ASP A 368 7.00 32.08 36.15
CA ASP A 368 5.95 32.91 36.73
C ASP A 368 6.47 33.61 38.01
N PRO A 369 6.60 34.96 38.02
CA PRO A 369 7.11 35.70 39.18
C PRO A 369 6.26 35.50 40.44
N ASP A 370 4.94 35.33 40.28
CA ASP A 370 4.01 35.10 41.39
C ASP A 370 4.27 33.77 42.10
N ARG A 371 5.03 32.86 41.46
CA ARG A 371 5.43 31.55 41.97
C ARG A 371 6.92 31.46 42.28
N ALA A 372 7.63 32.59 42.35
CA ALA A 372 9.06 32.61 42.67
C ALA A 372 9.38 31.91 44.02
N SER A 373 8.48 32.02 45.00
CA SER A 373 8.60 31.40 46.32
C SER A 373 8.32 29.88 46.34
N ASP A 374 7.65 29.32 45.33
CA ASP A 374 7.38 27.89 45.24
C ASP A 374 8.69 27.12 44.99
N SER A 375 8.97 26.06 45.74
CA SER A 375 10.13 25.21 45.43
C SER A 375 9.98 24.52 44.06
N VAL A 376 11.09 24.19 43.40
CA VAL A 376 11.05 23.40 42.14
C VAL A 376 10.35 22.05 42.37
N MET A 377 10.48 21.47 43.56
CA MET A 377 9.81 20.25 43.97
C MET A 377 8.29 20.43 44.04
N THR A 378 7.82 21.52 44.62
CA THR A 378 6.40 21.89 44.67
C THR A 378 5.83 22.01 43.26
N ILE A 379 6.52 22.72 42.36
CA ILE A 379 6.07 22.87 40.96
C ILE A 379 6.03 21.52 40.24
N ALA A 380 7.02 20.65 40.45
CA ALA A 380 7.03 19.34 39.83
C ALA A 380 5.81 18.50 40.26
N PHE A 381 5.46 18.52 41.54
CA PHE A 381 4.31 17.81 42.09
C PHE A 381 2.97 18.42 41.63
N ASP A 382 2.86 19.74 41.61
CA ASP A 382 1.71 20.46 41.04
C ASP A 382 1.50 20.15 39.55
N CYS A 383 2.57 19.74 38.86
CA CYS A 383 2.53 19.30 37.45
C CYS A 383 2.24 17.80 37.29
N GLY A 384 1.99 17.06 38.36
CA GLY A 384 1.62 15.64 38.31
C GLY A 384 2.81 14.67 38.20
N PHE A 385 4.05 15.11 38.46
CA PHE A 385 5.17 14.17 38.59
C PHE A 385 5.13 13.49 39.96
N ALA A 386 5.32 12.16 40.00
CA ALA A 386 5.34 11.40 41.25
C ALA A 386 6.65 11.58 42.06
N SER A 387 7.74 12.02 41.41
CA SER A 387 9.03 12.27 42.06
C SER A 387 9.88 13.28 41.30
N ILE A 388 10.80 13.92 42.02
CA ILE A 388 11.65 15.01 41.49
C ILE A 388 12.72 14.53 40.50
N GLY A 389 13.24 13.30 40.67
CA GLY A 389 14.29 12.74 39.82
C GLY A 389 13.86 12.60 38.34
N PRO A 390 12.75 11.91 38.04
CA PRO A 390 12.19 11.83 36.70
C PRO A 390 11.85 13.20 36.10
N PHE A 391 11.34 14.13 36.90
CA PHE A 391 11.06 15.49 36.45
C PHE A 391 12.32 16.21 35.99
N ASN A 392 13.35 16.28 36.85
CA ASN A 392 14.60 16.98 36.54
C ASN A 392 15.26 16.43 35.27
N ARG A 393 15.30 15.10 35.13
CA ARG A 393 15.84 14.44 33.94
C ARG A 393 15.03 14.80 32.70
N ALA A 394 13.71 14.66 32.74
CA ALA A 394 12.84 14.93 31.60
C ALA A 394 12.83 16.42 31.21
N PHE A 395 12.92 17.33 32.18
CA PHE A 395 13.00 18.77 31.94
C PHE A 395 14.32 19.15 31.27
N LYS A 396 15.46 18.65 31.78
CA LYS A 396 16.77 18.88 31.18
C LYS A 396 16.87 18.25 29.78
N GLU A 397 16.37 17.03 29.60
CA GLU A 397 16.31 16.36 28.29
C GLU A 397 15.52 17.18 27.26
N ARG A 398 14.42 17.81 27.69
CA ARG A 398 13.55 18.56 26.78
C ARG A 398 14.00 19.99 26.50
N PHE A 399 14.46 20.71 27.53
CA PHE A 399 14.75 22.15 27.45
C PHE A 399 16.25 22.48 27.51
N GLY A 400 17.12 21.46 27.60
CA GLY A 400 18.59 21.61 27.61
C GLY A 400 19.18 22.09 28.95
N ILE A 401 18.39 22.71 29.82
CA ILE A 401 18.85 23.27 31.11
C ILE A 401 18.06 22.71 32.29
N THR A 402 18.62 22.84 33.50
CA THR A 402 17.95 22.37 34.72
C THR A 402 16.78 23.30 35.07
N PRO A 403 15.73 22.81 35.74
CA PRO A 403 14.60 23.64 36.17
C PRO A 403 15.02 24.85 37.01
N ARG A 404 16.02 24.69 37.88
CA ARG A 404 16.56 25.75 38.74
C ARG A 404 17.26 26.83 37.91
N ALA A 405 18.08 26.43 36.93
CA ALA A 405 18.73 27.37 36.02
C ALA A 405 17.71 28.08 35.12
N TYR A 406 16.69 27.36 34.64
CA TYR A 406 15.58 27.94 33.88
C TYR A 406 14.86 29.03 34.68
N ARG A 407 14.55 28.75 35.95
CA ARG A 407 13.92 29.73 36.83
C ARG A 407 14.80 30.97 37.06
N ALA A 408 16.05 30.79 37.47
CA ALA A 408 16.95 31.91 37.76
C ALA A 408 17.02 32.89 36.59
N LYS A 409 17.20 32.35 35.37
CA LYS A 409 17.26 33.14 34.13
C LYS A 409 15.99 33.97 33.86
N HIS A 410 14.81 33.48 34.24
CA HIS A 410 13.54 34.16 33.97
C HIS A 410 13.11 35.12 35.08
N ILE A 411 13.56 34.92 36.32
CA ILE A 411 13.28 35.83 37.44
C ILE A 411 14.26 37.01 37.43
N GLU A 412 15.56 36.77 37.16
CA GLU A 412 16.57 37.84 37.03
C GLU A 412 16.22 38.82 35.89
N ALA A 413 15.59 38.31 34.81
CA ALA A 413 15.12 39.15 33.71
C ALA A 413 13.90 40.02 34.07
N SER A 414 13.13 39.67 35.11
CA SER A 414 11.97 40.44 35.57
C SER A 414 12.28 41.48 36.66
N GLU A 415 13.45 41.42 37.28
CA GLU A 415 13.91 42.39 38.29
C GLU A 415 14.76 43.53 37.68
N GLY A 416 15.13 43.41 36.39
CA GLY A 416 15.96 44.38 35.66
C GLY A 416 15.21 45.31 34.69
N GLU A 417 13.88 45.23 34.64
CA GLU A 417 12.96 46.20 34.00
C GLU A 417 12.23 47.00 35.09
#